data_AF-A0A8H7LMM3-F1
#
_entry.id   AF-A0A8H7LMM3-F1
#
_cell.length_a   1.000
_cell.length_b   1.000
_cell.length_c   1.000
_cell.angle_alpha   90.00
_cell.angle_beta   90.00
_cell.angle_gamma   90.00
#
_symmetry.space_group_name_H-M   'P 1'
#
loop_
_entity.id
_entity.type
_entity.pdbx_description
1 polymer ?
#
loop_
_entity_poly.entity_id
_entity_poly.type
_entity_poly.pdbx_seq_one_letter_code
_entity_poly.pdbx_strand_id
1 'polypeptide(L)'
;MDEPGEIQSTFPTPPAHYVRYTSSNLQLLSQLKTKLGSDAPSYHPASDDLPYPDVQAIRQQHNLLSDARGVPDWDLLELQPPRVDWIVEEGGYSTFGEQWSIPERQPTVEEIGVRQLYPADPNVDRRPYLQQLLHTLLHNHFEMLGALLEAPPIPTQADPEPTPAWLRLTEWTEIAGVNMIMAVNDLRSLQARATLEGMMETQVRNRRDDARAINERCDAIEAMLGKLKDQSLEYKTLLEGESDYTLIEKQPTKTSTDVPIVSQNDLMEWAEDVKPASK
;
A
#
# COMPACT_ATOMS: atom_id res chain seq x y z
N MET A 1 -29.79 -18.19 -29.07
CA MET A 1 -30.76 -17.32 -28.37
C MET A 1 -30.07 -15.99 -28.24
N ASP A 2 -30.51 -15.03 -29.05
CA ASP A 2 -29.91 -13.69 -29.10
C ASP A 2 -30.38 -12.90 -27.87
N GLU A 3 -29.43 -12.48 -27.02
CA GLU A 3 -29.73 -11.61 -25.89
C GLU A 3 -30.26 -10.26 -26.39
N PRO A 4 -31.40 -9.78 -25.87
CA PRO A 4 -32.00 -8.52 -26.32
C PRO A 4 -31.08 -7.36 -25.98
N GLY A 5 -30.73 -6.55 -26.99
CA GLY A 5 -29.83 -5.41 -26.89
C GLY A 5 -30.20 -4.48 -25.73
N GLU A 6 -29.37 -4.52 -24.69
CA GLU A 6 -29.48 -3.66 -23.53
C GLU A 6 -29.20 -2.21 -23.90
N ILE A 7 -30.08 -1.32 -23.42
CA ILE A 7 -29.94 0.13 -23.53
C ILE A 7 -28.64 0.53 -22.82
N GLN A 8 -27.72 1.12 -23.59
CA GLN A 8 -26.34 1.43 -23.25
C GLN A 8 -26.17 2.19 -21.93
N SER A 9 -25.85 1.45 -20.87
CA SER A 9 -25.02 1.97 -19.79
C SER A 9 -23.64 2.31 -20.36
N THR A 10 -23.04 3.43 -19.93
CA THR A 10 -21.67 3.82 -20.33
C THR A 10 -20.60 2.84 -19.81
N PHE A 11 -20.96 2.01 -18.84
CA PHE A 11 -20.09 1.00 -18.24
C PHE A 11 -20.60 -0.41 -18.56
N PRO A 12 -19.70 -1.36 -18.82
CA PRO A 12 -20.07 -2.75 -19.02
C PRO A 12 -20.79 -3.29 -17.77
N THR A 13 -21.76 -4.17 -17.98
CA THR A 13 -22.36 -4.92 -16.88
C THR A 13 -21.31 -5.82 -16.21
N PRO A 14 -21.43 -6.06 -14.90
CA PRO A 14 -20.54 -7.00 -14.22
C PRO A 14 -20.64 -8.40 -14.85
N PRO A 15 -19.58 -9.22 -14.78
CA PRO A 15 -19.55 -10.56 -15.38
C PRO A 15 -20.68 -11.45 -14.86
N ALA A 16 -21.39 -12.17 -15.74
CA ALA A 16 -22.60 -12.95 -15.39
C ALA A 16 -22.46 -13.91 -14.20
N HIS A 17 -21.25 -14.38 -13.88
CA HIS A 17 -20.99 -15.22 -12.71
C HIS A 17 -21.18 -14.51 -11.37
N TYR A 18 -21.25 -13.17 -11.31
CA TYR A 18 -21.45 -12.44 -10.05
C TYR A 18 -22.76 -12.86 -9.34
N VAL A 19 -23.80 -13.21 -10.09
CA VAL A 19 -25.10 -13.67 -9.56
C VAL A 19 -24.96 -15.02 -8.83
N ARG A 20 -23.93 -15.80 -9.16
CA ARG A 20 -23.67 -17.12 -8.57
C ARG A 20 -23.08 -17.03 -7.16
N TYR A 21 -22.56 -15.86 -6.75
CA TYR A 21 -22.00 -15.61 -5.42
C TYR A 21 -23.10 -15.41 -4.36
N THR A 22 -23.85 -16.47 -4.06
CA THR A 22 -24.85 -16.48 -2.98
C THR A 22 -24.29 -17.13 -1.71
N SER A 23 -24.82 -16.77 -0.54
CA SER A 23 -24.44 -17.39 0.73
C SER A 23 -24.66 -18.90 0.74
N SER A 24 -25.73 -19.36 0.08
CA SER A 24 -26.03 -20.79 -0.11
C SER A 24 -24.96 -21.47 -0.96
N ASN A 25 -24.57 -20.89 -2.09
CA ASN A 25 -23.58 -21.49 -2.99
C ASN A 25 -22.18 -21.51 -2.35
N LEU A 26 -21.84 -20.50 -1.54
CA LEU A 26 -20.57 -20.47 -0.80
C LEU A 26 -20.52 -21.54 0.30
N GLN A 27 -21.66 -21.86 0.93
CA GLN A 27 -21.76 -22.98 1.87
C GLN A 27 -21.63 -24.33 1.16
N LEU A 28 -22.25 -24.48 -0.02
CA LEU A 28 -22.07 -25.69 -0.84
C LEU A 28 -20.63 -25.85 -1.32
N LEU A 29 -19.97 -24.75 -1.70
CA LEU A 29 -18.55 -24.76 -2.07
C LEU A 29 -17.67 -25.20 -0.89
N SER A 30 -17.93 -24.72 0.33
CA SER A 30 -17.13 -25.12 1.49
C SER A 30 -17.33 -26.60 1.83
N GLN A 31 -18.55 -27.12 1.70
CA GLN A 31 -18.84 -28.56 1.83
C GLN A 31 -18.19 -29.39 0.73
N LEU A 32 -18.18 -28.89 -0.51
CA LEU A 32 -17.51 -29.56 -1.62
C LEU A 32 -16.00 -29.62 -1.38
N LYS A 33 -15.39 -28.52 -0.93
CA LYS A 33 -13.96 -28.45 -0.59
C LYS A 33 -13.60 -29.42 0.55
N THR A 34 -14.41 -29.50 1.60
CA THR A 34 -14.13 -30.45 2.70
C THR A 34 -14.22 -31.91 2.25
N LYS A 35 -15.14 -32.24 1.32
CA LYS A 35 -15.27 -33.59 0.76
C LYS A 35 -14.18 -33.92 -0.28
N LEU A 36 -13.71 -32.92 -1.02
CA LEU A 36 -12.70 -33.07 -2.06
C LEU A 36 -11.25 -33.07 -1.50
N GLY A 37 -11.05 -32.50 -0.31
CA GLY A 37 -9.77 -32.49 0.39
C GLY A 37 -8.78 -31.45 -0.14
N SER A 38 -7.49 -31.63 0.16
CA SER A 38 -6.39 -30.77 -0.29
C SER A 38 -6.14 -30.82 -1.80
N ASP A 39 -6.65 -31.86 -2.46
CA ASP A 39 -6.39 -32.15 -3.87
C ASP A 39 -7.51 -31.60 -4.77
N ALA A 40 -8.28 -30.63 -4.27
CA ALA A 40 -9.31 -29.95 -5.04
C ALA A 40 -8.67 -29.29 -6.29
N PRO A 41 -9.05 -29.71 -7.51
CA PRO A 41 -8.55 -29.08 -8.71
C PRO A 41 -8.98 -27.62 -8.71
N SER A 42 -8.04 -26.72 -8.99
CA SER A 42 -8.38 -25.32 -9.26
C SER A 42 -9.25 -25.27 -10.50
N TYR A 43 -10.28 -24.43 -10.46
CA TYR A 43 -11.11 -24.19 -11.64
C TYR A 43 -10.25 -23.74 -12.82
N HIS A 44 -10.45 -24.38 -13.97
CA HIS A 44 -9.83 -24.03 -15.25
C HIS A 44 -10.94 -23.52 -16.18
N PRO A 45 -11.06 -22.20 -16.44
CA PRO A 45 -11.91 -21.73 -17.53
C PRO A 45 -11.39 -22.33 -18.83
N ALA A 46 -12.26 -22.92 -19.65
CA ALA A 46 -11.94 -23.67 -20.86
C ALA A 46 -10.58 -23.29 -21.48
N SER A 47 -9.58 -24.18 -21.38
CA SER A 47 -8.56 -24.21 -22.43
C SER A 47 -9.23 -24.71 -23.71
N ASP A 48 -8.66 -24.38 -24.88
CA ASP A 48 -9.12 -24.88 -26.18
C ASP A 48 -9.24 -26.43 -26.23
N ASP A 49 -8.64 -27.14 -25.26
CA ASP A 49 -8.61 -28.60 -25.16
C ASP A 49 -9.74 -29.23 -24.32
N LEU A 50 -10.51 -28.47 -23.52
CA LEU A 50 -11.54 -29.02 -22.63
C LEU A 50 -12.94 -28.44 -22.92
N PRO A 51 -13.95 -29.29 -23.22
CA PRO A 51 -15.32 -28.83 -23.41
C PRO A 51 -15.87 -28.18 -22.14
N TYR A 52 -16.22 -26.90 -22.23
CA TYR A 52 -17.00 -26.23 -21.20
C TYR A 52 -18.51 -26.39 -21.49
N PRO A 53 -19.35 -26.73 -20.50
CA PRO A 53 -19.00 -27.06 -19.11
C PRO A 53 -18.44 -28.48 -18.95
N ASP A 54 -17.54 -28.68 -17.97
CA ASP A 54 -17.02 -30.02 -17.62
C ASP A 54 -18.11 -30.86 -16.95
N VAL A 55 -18.80 -31.64 -17.77
CA VAL A 55 -19.91 -32.52 -17.34
C VAL A 55 -19.44 -33.54 -16.29
N GLN A 56 -18.18 -33.95 -16.29
CA GLN A 56 -17.67 -34.92 -15.30
C GLN A 56 -17.49 -34.28 -13.93
N ALA A 57 -16.93 -33.06 -13.88
CA ALA A 57 -16.81 -32.28 -12.64
C ALA A 57 -18.18 -32.02 -12.01
N ILE A 58 -19.18 -31.65 -12.82
CA ILE A 58 -20.56 -31.42 -12.35
C ILE A 58 -21.18 -32.71 -11.81
N ARG A 59 -20.98 -33.85 -12.47
CA ARG A 59 -21.47 -35.16 -11.96
C ARG A 59 -20.80 -35.53 -10.63
N GLN A 60 -19.49 -35.33 -10.52
CA GLN A 60 -18.76 -35.58 -9.29
C GLN A 60 -19.24 -34.69 -8.14
N GLN A 61 -19.48 -33.40 -8.41
CA GLN A 61 -20.10 -32.46 -7.47
C GLN A 61 -21.45 -32.98 -6.96
N HIS A 62 -22.34 -33.40 -7.84
CA HIS A 62 -23.67 -33.92 -7.46
C HIS A 62 -23.56 -35.21 -6.65
N ASN A 63 -22.62 -36.09 -6.99
CA ASN A 63 -22.37 -37.31 -6.22
C ASN A 63 -21.81 -37.01 -4.82
N LEU A 64 -20.89 -36.04 -4.70
CA LEU A 64 -20.30 -35.65 -3.43
C LEU A 64 -21.30 -34.84 -2.56
N LEU A 65 -22.17 -34.05 -3.18
CA LEU A 65 -23.16 -33.22 -2.49
C LEU A 65 -24.57 -33.84 -2.48
N SER A 66 -24.68 -35.17 -2.59
CA SER A 66 -25.98 -35.87 -2.55
C SER A 66 -26.82 -35.56 -1.30
N ASP A 67 -26.16 -35.19 -0.21
CA ASP A 67 -26.80 -34.88 1.08
C ASP A 67 -27.39 -33.45 1.13
N ALA A 68 -26.95 -32.57 0.23
CA ALA A 68 -27.32 -31.16 0.21
C ALA A 68 -28.48 -30.90 -0.75
N ARG A 69 -29.38 -29.97 -0.37
CA ARG A 69 -30.50 -29.57 -1.23
C ARG A 69 -30.10 -28.37 -2.10
N GLY A 70 -30.54 -28.38 -3.36
CA GLY A 70 -30.34 -27.25 -4.27
C GLY A 70 -28.92 -27.14 -4.83
N VAL A 71 -28.27 -28.28 -5.11
CA VAL A 71 -26.99 -28.32 -5.82
C VAL A 71 -27.19 -27.73 -7.23
N PRO A 72 -26.41 -26.72 -7.66
CA PRO A 72 -26.58 -26.13 -8.98
C PRO A 72 -26.06 -27.00 -10.13
N ASP A 73 -26.62 -26.80 -11.32
CA ASP A 73 -26.24 -27.49 -12.57
C ASP A 73 -24.92 -26.96 -13.21
N TRP A 74 -24.19 -26.11 -12.49
CA TRP A 74 -22.91 -25.53 -12.90
C TRP A 74 -21.83 -25.85 -11.85
N ASP A 75 -20.55 -25.72 -12.25
CA ASP A 75 -19.42 -26.09 -11.40
C ASP A 75 -19.18 -25.08 -10.28
N LEU A 76 -19.38 -25.49 -9.02
CA LEU A 76 -19.15 -24.64 -7.85
C LEU A 76 -17.70 -24.14 -7.75
N LEU A 77 -16.74 -24.84 -8.35
CA LEU A 77 -15.33 -24.43 -8.37
C LEU A 77 -15.12 -23.09 -9.10
N GLU A 78 -16.05 -22.67 -9.97
CA GLU A 78 -16.03 -21.34 -10.59
C GLU A 78 -16.03 -20.19 -9.57
N LEU A 79 -16.55 -20.43 -8.35
CA LEU A 79 -16.55 -19.42 -7.29
C LEU A 79 -15.17 -19.25 -6.62
N GLN A 80 -14.19 -20.09 -6.95
CA GLN A 80 -12.83 -19.96 -6.45
C GLN A 80 -12.11 -18.79 -7.13
N PRO A 81 -11.14 -18.17 -6.43
CA PRO A 81 -10.24 -17.24 -7.07
C PRO A 81 -9.54 -17.89 -8.27
N PRO A 82 -9.32 -17.15 -9.37
CA PRO A 82 -8.54 -17.64 -10.49
C PRO A 82 -7.10 -17.94 -10.07
N ARG A 83 -6.43 -18.81 -10.83
CA ARG A 83 -5.01 -19.12 -10.60
C ARG A 83 -4.13 -17.94 -11.01
N VAL A 84 -3.49 -17.32 -10.02
CA VAL A 84 -2.57 -16.18 -10.24
C VAL A 84 -1.24 -16.65 -10.83
N ASP A 85 -0.85 -17.91 -10.58
CA ASP A 85 0.44 -18.46 -11.02
C ASP A 85 0.59 -18.48 -12.55
N TRP A 86 -0.52 -18.63 -13.28
CA TRP A 86 -0.56 -18.57 -14.74
C TRP A 86 -0.05 -17.26 -15.31
N ILE A 87 -0.32 -16.16 -14.63
CA ILE A 87 0.13 -14.84 -15.07
C ILE A 87 1.67 -14.78 -15.01
N VAL A 88 2.29 -15.50 -14.08
CA VAL A 88 3.75 -15.63 -13.96
C VAL A 88 4.29 -16.62 -14.99
N GLU A 89 3.61 -17.76 -15.21
CA GLU A 89 4.00 -18.78 -16.21
C GLU A 89 3.94 -18.25 -17.66
N GLU A 90 2.90 -17.48 -17.99
CA GLU A 90 2.73 -16.82 -19.29
C GLU A 90 3.65 -15.60 -19.46
N GLY A 91 4.34 -15.18 -18.41
CA GLY A 91 5.32 -14.09 -18.43
C GLY A 91 4.72 -12.69 -18.55
N GLY A 92 3.42 -12.54 -18.35
CA GLY A 92 2.72 -11.26 -18.46
C GLY A 92 1.21 -11.36 -18.63
N TYR A 93 0.54 -10.22 -18.70
CA TYR A 93 -0.89 -10.12 -18.92
C TYR A 93 -1.24 -8.90 -19.78
N SER A 94 -2.33 -8.99 -20.55
CA SER A 94 -2.82 -7.86 -21.33
C SER A 94 -3.93 -7.13 -20.58
N THR A 95 -3.83 -5.80 -20.46
CA THR A 95 -4.94 -4.95 -20.03
C THR A 95 -5.10 -3.78 -21.00
N PHE A 96 -6.34 -3.52 -21.43
CA PHE A 96 -6.69 -2.39 -22.29
C PHE A 96 -5.86 -2.25 -23.58
N GLY A 97 -5.39 -3.37 -24.14
CA GLY A 97 -4.57 -3.39 -25.37
C GLY A 97 -3.07 -3.23 -25.13
N GLU A 98 -2.63 -3.08 -23.88
CA GLU A 98 -1.22 -3.06 -23.50
C GLU A 98 -0.82 -4.40 -22.87
N GLN A 99 0.37 -4.89 -23.21
CA GLN A 99 0.94 -6.12 -22.64
C GLN A 99 1.90 -5.76 -21.52
N TRP A 100 1.59 -6.20 -20.31
CA TRP A 100 2.41 -6.02 -19.11
C TRP A 100 3.23 -7.28 -18.88
N SER A 101 4.55 -7.14 -18.76
CA SER A 101 5.45 -8.28 -18.51
C SER A 101 5.64 -8.54 -17.02
N ILE A 102 5.81 -9.81 -16.67
CA ILE A 102 6.15 -10.25 -15.31
C ILE A 102 7.47 -11.05 -15.38
N PRO A 103 8.52 -10.67 -14.64
CA PRO A 103 8.62 -9.50 -13.75
C PRO A 103 8.56 -8.18 -14.52
N GLU A 104 7.99 -7.15 -13.89
CA GLU A 104 7.90 -5.82 -14.47
C GLU A 104 9.31 -5.28 -14.74
N ARG A 105 9.66 -5.13 -16.03
CA ARG A 105 10.94 -4.59 -16.47
C ARG A 105 10.70 -3.35 -17.31
N GLN A 106 11.39 -2.26 -16.96
CA GLN A 106 11.45 -1.07 -17.81
C GLN A 106 12.16 -1.42 -19.13
N PRO A 107 11.58 -1.13 -20.31
CA PRO A 107 12.27 -1.32 -21.58
C PRO A 107 13.56 -0.52 -21.64
N THR A 108 14.58 -1.06 -22.30
CA THR A 108 15.86 -0.35 -22.47
C THR A 108 15.72 0.77 -23.50
N VAL A 109 16.61 1.77 -23.44
CA VAL A 109 16.61 2.89 -24.41
C VAL A 109 16.74 2.38 -25.86
N GLU A 110 17.52 1.33 -26.06
CA GLU A 110 17.71 0.68 -27.36
C GLU A 110 16.45 -0.07 -27.83
N GLU A 111 15.71 -0.72 -26.93
CA GLU A 111 14.43 -1.39 -27.24
C GLU A 111 13.34 -0.39 -27.65
N ILE A 112 13.39 0.83 -27.12
CA ILE A 112 12.51 1.93 -27.52
C ILE A 112 12.88 2.46 -28.92
N GLY A 113 14.03 2.06 -29.47
CA GLY A 113 14.53 2.53 -30.77
C GLY A 113 15.22 3.90 -30.70
N VAL A 114 15.55 4.38 -29.50
CA VAL A 114 16.20 5.68 -29.28
C VAL A 114 17.71 5.47 -29.09
N ARG A 115 18.51 6.42 -29.59
CA ARG A 115 19.95 6.42 -29.37
C ARG A 115 20.26 6.64 -27.89
N GLN A 116 20.93 5.69 -27.26
CA GLN A 116 21.39 5.82 -25.88
C GLN A 116 22.54 6.83 -25.75
N LEU A 117 22.41 7.77 -24.81
CA LEU A 117 23.35 8.88 -24.57
C LEU A 117 24.13 8.77 -23.25
N TYR A 118 23.90 7.71 -22.47
CA TYR A 118 24.59 7.41 -21.22
C TYR A 118 24.97 5.92 -21.14
N PRO A 119 25.96 5.51 -20.32
CA PRO A 119 26.39 4.11 -20.25
C PRO A 119 25.26 3.15 -19.83
N ALA A 120 25.20 1.97 -20.46
CA ALA A 120 24.20 0.95 -20.12
C ALA A 120 24.41 0.30 -18.75
N ASP A 121 25.64 0.33 -18.20
CA ASP A 121 25.95 -0.28 -16.90
C ASP A 121 25.15 0.41 -15.76
N PRO A 122 24.31 -0.33 -15.01
CA PRO A 122 23.53 0.20 -13.89
C PRO A 122 24.37 0.71 -12.71
N ASN A 123 25.64 0.30 -12.60
CA ASN A 123 26.51 0.70 -11.47
C ASN A 123 27.13 2.09 -11.64
N VAL A 124 26.97 2.71 -12.81
CA VAL A 124 27.55 4.02 -13.11
C VAL A 124 26.63 5.13 -12.61
N ASP A 125 27.21 6.10 -11.91
CA ASP A 125 26.49 7.29 -11.46
C ASP A 125 25.85 8.05 -12.64
N ARG A 126 24.52 8.19 -12.61
CA ARG A 126 23.72 8.85 -13.65
C ARG A 126 23.76 10.37 -13.58
N ARG A 127 24.11 10.96 -12.43
CA ARG A 127 24.08 12.42 -12.19
C ARG A 127 24.85 13.26 -13.22
N PRO A 128 26.11 12.95 -13.58
CA PRO A 128 26.84 13.76 -14.57
C PRO A 128 26.18 13.69 -15.96
N TYR A 129 25.62 12.55 -16.33
CA TYR A 129 24.92 12.38 -17.61
C TYR A 129 23.60 13.14 -17.64
N LEU A 130 22.85 13.14 -16.54
CA LEU A 130 21.64 13.97 -16.41
C LEU A 130 21.94 15.46 -16.56
N GLN A 131 23.06 15.93 -15.99
CA GLN A 131 23.48 17.32 -16.17
C GLN A 131 23.87 17.63 -17.62
N GLN A 132 24.58 16.72 -18.30
CA GLN A 132 24.92 16.86 -19.72
C GLN A 132 23.66 16.87 -20.59
N LEU A 133 22.73 15.94 -20.37
CA LEU A 133 21.45 15.87 -21.07
C LEU A 133 20.64 17.15 -20.88
N LEU A 134 20.61 17.71 -19.66
CA LEU A 134 19.97 18.99 -19.39
C LEU A 134 20.61 20.13 -20.20
N HIS A 135 21.94 20.19 -20.25
CA HIS A 135 22.64 21.19 -21.06
C HIS A 135 22.33 21.02 -22.56
N THR A 136 22.29 19.78 -23.07
CA THR A 136 21.88 19.48 -24.44
C THR A 136 20.45 19.91 -24.73
N LEU A 137 19.51 19.63 -23.82
CA LEU A 137 18.10 20.01 -23.96
C LEU A 137 17.94 21.54 -24.02
N LEU A 138 18.60 22.26 -23.11
CA LEU A 138 18.58 23.72 -23.07
C LEU A 138 19.21 24.32 -24.32
N HIS A 139 20.38 23.83 -24.74
CA HIS A 139 21.04 24.30 -25.94
C HIS A 139 20.17 24.08 -27.18
N ASN A 140 19.64 22.88 -27.38
CA ASN A 140 18.75 22.58 -28.50
C ASN A 140 17.48 23.44 -28.47
N HIS A 141 16.92 23.73 -27.31
CA HIS A 141 15.76 24.61 -27.18
C HIS A 141 16.07 26.03 -27.67
N PHE A 142 17.21 26.60 -27.26
CA PHE A 142 17.62 27.94 -27.72
C PHE A 142 17.95 27.99 -29.22
N GLU A 143 18.66 26.99 -29.74
CA GLU A 143 18.92 26.85 -31.18
C GLU A 143 17.61 26.69 -31.97
N MET A 144 16.64 25.96 -31.42
CA MET A 144 15.33 25.76 -32.06
C MET A 144 14.54 27.06 -32.12
N LEU A 145 14.56 27.87 -31.05
CA LEU A 145 13.96 29.21 -31.08
C LEU A 145 14.60 30.09 -32.15
N GLY A 146 15.92 30.00 -32.34
CA GLY A 146 16.63 30.67 -33.44
C GLY A 146 16.17 30.18 -34.81
N ALA A 147 16.19 28.87 -35.03
CA ALA A 147 15.81 28.23 -36.29
C ALA A 147 14.34 28.48 -36.68
N LEU A 148 13.43 28.66 -35.72
CA LEU A 148 12.03 29.01 -35.98
C LEU A 148 11.83 30.46 -36.46
N LEU A 149 12.80 31.34 -36.17
CA LEU A 149 12.80 32.73 -36.63
C LEU A 149 13.45 32.88 -38.01
N GLU A 150 14.16 31.85 -38.49
CA GLU A 150 14.76 31.85 -39.82
C GLU A 150 13.70 31.67 -40.91
N ALA A 151 13.96 32.25 -42.09
CA ALA A 151 13.09 32.06 -43.23
C ALA A 151 13.07 30.56 -43.63
N PRO A 152 11.90 30.01 -44.01
CA PRO A 152 11.81 28.62 -44.45
C PRO A 152 12.75 28.39 -45.64
N PRO A 153 13.44 27.24 -45.69
CA PRO A 153 14.45 27.00 -46.71
C PRO A 153 13.81 26.93 -48.10
N ILE A 154 14.47 27.57 -49.08
CA ILE A 154 13.98 27.65 -50.46
C ILE A 154 14.57 26.49 -51.27
N PRO A 155 13.75 25.67 -51.94
CA PRO A 155 14.24 24.61 -52.81
C PRO A 155 15.21 25.15 -53.86
N THR A 156 16.39 24.55 -53.97
CA THR A 156 17.42 24.93 -54.94
C THR A 156 17.67 23.74 -55.89
N GLN A 157 18.20 23.95 -57.10
CA GLN A 157 18.52 22.84 -58.00
C GLN A 157 19.49 21.80 -57.40
N ALA A 158 20.29 22.19 -56.40
CA ALA A 158 21.18 21.30 -55.67
C ALA A 158 20.51 20.56 -54.49
N ASP A 159 19.39 21.09 -53.98
CA ASP A 159 18.64 20.51 -52.86
C ASP A 159 17.13 20.77 -53.07
N PRO A 160 16.42 19.81 -53.73
CA PRO A 160 15.02 19.97 -54.09
C PRO A 160 14.06 19.86 -52.90
N GLU A 161 14.48 19.27 -51.78
CA GLU A 161 13.69 19.13 -50.55
C GLU A 161 14.53 19.50 -49.31
N PRO A 162 14.80 20.80 -49.09
CA PRO A 162 15.64 21.22 -47.99
C PRO A 162 14.92 21.00 -46.66
N THR A 163 15.52 20.18 -45.80
CA THR A 163 14.98 19.90 -44.47
C THR A 163 15.19 21.11 -43.56
N PRO A 164 14.13 21.67 -42.95
CA PRO A 164 14.28 22.79 -42.02
C PRO A 164 15.15 22.42 -40.82
N ALA A 165 16.02 23.34 -40.39
CA ALA A 165 16.93 23.10 -39.26
C ALA A 165 16.20 22.75 -37.96
N TRP A 166 14.99 23.30 -37.75
CA TRP A 166 14.16 23.01 -36.58
C TRP A 166 13.75 21.54 -36.48
N LEU A 167 13.56 20.82 -37.60
CA LEU A 167 13.13 19.41 -37.57
C LEU A 167 14.18 18.52 -36.92
N ARG A 168 15.45 18.72 -37.31
CA ARG A 168 16.58 18.00 -36.69
C ARG A 168 16.71 18.34 -35.19
N LEU A 169 16.46 19.59 -34.82
CA LEU A 169 16.51 20.03 -33.41
C LEU A 169 15.38 19.40 -32.58
N THR A 170 14.19 19.19 -33.17
CA THR A 170 13.10 18.47 -32.50
C THR A 170 13.44 17.00 -32.25
N GLU A 171 14.06 16.31 -33.23
CA GLU A 171 14.51 14.92 -33.06
C GLU A 171 15.55 14.80 -31.93
N TRP A 172 16.55 15.69 -31.90
CA TRP A 172 17.54 15.68 -30.81
C TRP A 172 16.94 16.01 -29.44
N THR A 173 15.90 16.84 -29.40
CA THR A 173 15.17 17.16 -28.17
C THR A 173 14.40 15.94 -27.67
N GLU A 174 13.76 15.18 -28.56
CA GLU A 174 13.08 13.93 -28.23
C GLU A 174 14.06 12.87 -27.72
N ILE A 175 15.18 12.66 -28.43
CA ILE A 175 16.23 11.72 -28.01
C ILE A 175 16.77 12.09 -26.62
N ALA A 176 17.10 13.36 -26.39
CA ALA A 176 17.60 13.82 -25.09
C ALA A 176 16.55 13.66 -23.98
N GLY A 177 15.28 13.97 -24.28
CA GLY A 177 14.15 13.82 -23.36
C GLY A 177 13.93 12.37 -22.92
N VAL A 178 13.86 11.43 -23.87
CA VAL A 178 13.68 10.00 -23.57
C VAL A 178 14.85 9.47 -22.74
N ASN A 179 16.09 9.80 -23.12
CA ASN A 179 17.28 9.42 -22.35
C ASN A 179 17.24 9.97 -20.91
N MET A 180 16.79 11.21 -20.73
CA MET A 180 16.67 11.82 -19.41
C MET A 180 15.62 11.10 -18.56
N ILE A 181 14.46 10.79 -19.12
CA ILE A 181 13.40 10.06 -18.42
C ILE A 181 13.91 8.67 -17.98
N MET A 182 14.57 7.94 -18.89
CA MET A 182 15.11 6.61 -18.57
C MET A 182 16.22 6.67 -17.51
N ALA A 183 17.16 7.62 -17.61
CA ALA A 183 18.21 7.80 -16.61
C ALA A 183 17.66 8.22 -15.22
N VAL A 184 16.56 8.97 -15.16
CA VAL A 184 15.84 9.28 -13.91
C VAL A 184 15.13 8.04 -13.37
N ASN A 185 14.54 7.22 -14.24
CA ASN A 185 13.87 5.98 -13.82
C ASN A 185 14.82 5.02 -13.12
N ASP A 186 16.07 4.91 -13.59
CA ASP A 186 17.12 4.12 -12.93
C ASP A 186 17.35 4.55 -11.46
N LEU A 187 17.21 5.84 -11.15
CA LEU A 187 17.43 6.39 -9.82
C LEU A 187 16.27 6.14 -8.84
N ARG A 188 15.09 5.69 -9.31
CA ARG A 188 13.91 5.46 -8.45
C ARG A 188 14.17 4.42 -7.36
N SER A 189 14.91 3.36 -7.68
CA SER A 189 15.27 2.31 -6.71
C SER A 189 16.18 2.84 -5.59
N LEU A 190 17.13 3.71 -5.93
CA LEU A 190 18.01 4.38 -4.97
C LEU A 190 17.23 5.39 -4.12
N GLN A 191 16.33 6.16 -4.74
CA GLN A 191 15.44 7.07 -4.02
C GLN A 191 14.56 6.32 -3.02
N ALA A 192 13.98 5.18 -3.41
CA ALA A 192 13.14 4.38 -2.51
C ALA A 192 13.93 3.90 -1.27
N ARG A 193 15.18 3.46 -1.47
CA ARG A 193 16.07 3.07 -0.37
C ARG A 193 16.40 4.22 0.57
N ALA A 194 16.81 5.37 0.02
CA ALA A 194 17.11 6.57 0.81
C ALA A 194 15.86 7.09 1.56
N THR A 195 14.68 7.01 0.91
CA THR A 195 13.41 7.36 1.56
C THR A 195 13.11 6.43 2.73
N LEU A 196 13.29 5.12 2.56
CA LEU A 196 13.10 4.14 3.61
C LEU A 196 14.08 4.35 4.78
N GLU A 197 15.35 4.59 4.48
CA GLU A 197 16.38 4.90 5.48
C GLU A 197 15.97 6.12 6.32
N GLY A 198 15.58 7.23 5.69
CA GLY A 198 15.11 8.42 6.40
C GLY A 198 13.84 8.19 7.24
N MET A 199 12.92 7.34 6.77
CA MET A 199 11.76 6.92 7.56
C MET A 199 12.19 6.12 8.80
N MET A 200 13.12 5.18 8.66
CA MET A 200 13.61 4.37 9.77
C MET A 200 14.38 5.19 10.80
N GLU A 201 15.23 6.13 10.35
CA GLU A 201 15.91 7.07 11.24
C GLU A 201 14.92 7.92 12.03
N THR A 202 13.85 8.38 11.38
CA THR A 202 12.78 9.13 12.03
C THR A 202 12.05 8.27 13.06
N GLN A 203 11.76 7.01 12.75
CA GLN A 203 11.15 6.09 13.71
C GLN A 203 12.04 5.85 14.93
N VAL A 204 13.35 5.68 14.73
CA VAL A 204 14.31 5.51 15.83
C VAL A 204 14.37 6.76 16.70
N ARG A 205 14.40 7.95 16.09
CA ARG A 205 14.39 9.22 16.81
C ARG A 205 13.11 9.35 17.65
N ASN A 206 11.94 9.16 17.04
CA ASN A 206 10.66 9.26 17.75
C ASN A 206 10.62 8.30 18.96
N ARG A 207 11.04 7.04 18.79
CA ARG A 207 11.08 6.07 19.91
C ARG A 207 12.02 6.49 21.04
N ARG A 208 13.14 7.14 20.72
CA ARG A 208 14.07 7.65 21.74
C ARG A 208 13.48 8.84 22.50
N ASP A 209 12.79 9.72 21.79
CA ASP A 209 12.13 10.88 22.40
C ASP A 209 10.94 10.44 23.26
N ASP A 210 10.15 9.47 22.81
CA ASP A 210 9.08 8.85 23.59
C ASP A 210 9.62 8.18 24.87
N ALA A 211 10.71 7.41 24.75
CA ALA A 211 11.35 6.78 25.90
C ALA A 211 11.88 7.81 26.91
N ARG A 212 12.45 8.93 26.41
CA ARG A 212 12.90 10.03 27.27
C ARG A 212 11.73 10.69 27.98
N ALA A 213 10.65 10.97 27.26
CA ALA A 213 9.45 11.56 27.84
C ALA A 213 8.83 10.64 28.91
N ILE A 214 8.79 9.32 28.68
CA ILE A 214 8.32 8.36 29.68
C ILE A 214 9.23 8.37 30.92
N ASN A 215 10.55 8.33 30.73
CA ASN A 215 11.49 8.35 31.85
C ASN A 215 11.37 9.65 32.67
N GLU A 216 11.27 10.81 32.02
CA GLU A 216 11.05 12.09 32.70
C GLU A 216 9.74 12.11 33.52
N ARG A 217 8.68 11.45 33.02
CA ARG A 217 7.42 11.29 33.76
C ARG A 217 7.56 10.34 34.95
N CYS A 218 8.26 9.21 34.77
CA CYS A 218 8.55 8.28 35.86
C CYS A 218 9.36 8.95 36.96
N ASP A 219 10.42 9.68 36.61
CA ASP A 219 11.26 10.43 37.56
C ASP A 219 10.43 11.47 38.35
N ALA A 220 9.51 12.17 37.67
CA ALA A 220 8.60 13.11 38.31
C ALA A 220 7.63 12.42 39.29
N ILE A 221 7.09 11.25 38.92
CA ILE A 221 6.20 10.46 39.78
C ILE A 221 6.98 9.91 40.98
N GLU A 222 8.18 9.38 40.78
CA GLU A 222 9.04 8.89 41.88
C GLU A 222 9.40 10.01 42.86
N ALA A 223 9.74 11.20 42.36
CA ALA A 223 10.00 12.36 43.20
C ALA A 223 8.74 12.79 43.99
N MET A 224 7.56 12.69 43.40
CA MET A 224 6.29 12.98 44.10
C MET A 224 5.98 11.93 45.16
N LEU A 225 6.14 10.64 44.85
CA LEU A 225 5.97 9.53 45.80
C LEU A 225 6.96 9.61 46.96
N GLY A 226 8.21 10.01 46.70
CA GLY A 226 9.20 10.27 47.73
C GLY A 226 8.72 11.34 48.72
N LYS A 227 8.25 12.48 48.21
CA LYS A 227 7.70 13.56 49.05
C LYS A 227 6.50 13.10 49.87
N LEU A 228 5.56 12.35 49.28
CA LEU A 228 4.40 11.81 50.02
C LEU A 228 4.82 10.81 51.11
N LYS A 229 5.81 9.97 50.82
CA LYS A 229 6.37 9.02 51.81
C LYS A 229 7.01 9.77 52.98
N ASP A 230 7.79 10.80 52.69
CA ASP A 230 8.45 11.61 53.72
C ASP A 230 7.39 12.33 54.59
N GLN A 231 6.37 12.93 53.97
CA GLN A 231 5.22 13.51 54.69
C GLN A 231 4.50 12.47 55.56
N SER A 232 4.24 11.26 55.04
CA SER A 232 3.60 10.19 55.80
C SER A 232 4.44 9.73 57.00
N LEU A 233 5.76 9.69 56.86
CA LEU A 233 6.68 9.36 57.96
C LEU A 233 6.64 10.46 59.02
N GLU A 234 6.66 11.73 58.62
CA GLU A 234 6.50 12.88 59.53
C GLU A 234 5.16 12.82 60.29
N TYR A 235 4.05 12.52 59.61
CA TYR A 235 2.76 12.35 60.28
C TYR A 235 2.76 11.19 61.27
N LYS A 236 3.39 10.06 60.92
CA LYS A 236 3.46 8.89 61.81
C LYS A 236 4.30 9.16 63.06
N THR A 237 5.44 9.84 62.93
CA THR A 237 6.28 10.19 64.09
C THR A 237 5.59 11.18 65.01
N LEU A 238 4.79 12.12 64.48
CA LEU A 238 3.95 13.00 65.28
C LEU A 238 2.88 12.23 66.08
N LEU A 239 2.22 11.24 65.46
CA LEU A 239 1.23 10.38 66.12
C LEU A 239 1.83 9.44 67.18
N GLU A 240 3.04 8.91 66.95
CA GLU A 240 3.73 8.07 67.94
C GLU A 240 4.27 8.89 69.13
N GLY A 241 4.67 10.15 68.91
CA GLY A 241 5.09 11.08 69.96
C GLY A 241 3.97 11.57 70.88
N GLU A 242 2.70 11.44 70.47
CA GLU A 242 1.53 11.81 71.27
C GLU A 242 1.05 10.67 72.20
N SER A 243 1.62 9.47 72.07
CA SER A 243 1.24 8.30 72.88
C SER A 243 1.87 8.25 74.28
N ASP A 244 2.72 9.23 74.63
CA ASP A 244 3.53 9.22 75.85
C ASP A 244 3.29 10.45 76.75
N TYR A 245 2.06 10.99 76.84
CA TYR A 245 1.64 11.90 77.94
C TYR A 245 0.15 11.77 78.31
N THR A 246 -0.08 11.15 79.48
CA THR A 246 -1.14 11.35 80.50
C THR A 246 -2.57 11.82 80.15
N LEU A 247 -3.54 11.00 80.60
CA LEU A 247 -4.87 11.31 81.17
C LEU A 247 -5.20 12.80 81.38
N ILE A 248 -6.15 13.33 80.59
CA ILE A 248 -7.09 14.39 81.03
C ILE A 248 -8.50 14.08 80.50
N GLU A 249 -9.43 13.87 81.44
CA GLU A 249 -10.87 13.80 81.21
C GLU A 249 -11.44 15.18 80.83
N LYS A 250 -12.10 15.33 79.66
CA LYS A 250 -13.40 16.01 79.48
C LYS A 250 -13.91 16.11 78.03
N GLN A 251 -15.08 15.48 77.84
CA GLN A 251 -16.28 15.84 77.04
C GLN A 251 -16.28 15.92 75.49
N PRO A 252 -17.44 15.60 74.87
CA PRO A 252 -17.52 15.19 73.47
C PRO A 252 -17.75 16.38 72.53
N THR A 253 -16.83 16.60 71.60
CA THR A 253 -17.04 17.52 70.47
C THR A 253 -16.89 16.77 69.16
N LYS A 254 -18.06 16.51 68.55
CA LYS A 254 -18.35 16.17 67.15
C LYS A 254 -17.14 15.96 66.24
N THR A 255 -16.85 14.69 65.93
CA THR A 255 -15.99 14.30 64.82
C THR A 255 -16.71 14.58 63.50
N SER A 256 -16.27 15.61 62.79
CA SER A 256 -16.51 15.76 61.35
C SER A 256 -15.49 14.87 60.63
N THR A 257 -15.88 13.62 60.34
CA THR A 257 -15.14 12.76 59.41
C THR A 257 -15.57 13.11 57.99
N ASP A 258 -14.93 14.11 57.38
CA ASP A 258 -14.91 14.26 55.93
C ASP A 258 -13.58 13.70 55.42
N VAL A 259 -13.52 12.37 55.35
CA VAL A 259 -12.64 11.68 54.41
C VAL A 259 -13.55 11.28 53.26
N PRO A 260 -13.36 11.79 52.04
CA PRO A 260 -14.17 11.37 50.90
C PRO A 260 -13.86 9.90 50.64
N ILE A 261 -14.80 9.03 50.99
CA ILE A 261 -14.79 7.62 50.61
C ILE A 261 -15.08 7.63 49.12
N VAL A 262 -14.03 7.41 48.32
CA VAL A 262 -14.14 7.25 46.86
C VAL A 262 -15.13 6.13 46.60
N SER A 263 -16.26 6.47 45.98
CA SER A 263 -17.31 5.50 45.73
C SER A 263 -16.98 4.71 44.46
N GLN A 264 -17.59 3.53 44.32
CA GLN A 264 -17.40 2.69 43.14
C GLN A 264 -17.86 3.38 41.84
N ASN A 265 -18.73 4.40 41.93
CA ASN A 265 -19.10 5.23 40.79
C ASN A 265 -17.98 6.18 40.36
N ASP A 266 -17.20 6.72 41.30
CA ASP A 266 -16.10 7.65 40.99
C ASP A 266 -14.99 6.91 40.21
N LEU A 267 -14.76 5.63 40.53
CA LEU A 267 -13.85 4.76 39.80
C LEU A 267 -14.34 4.42 38.39
N MET A 268 -15.66 4.37 38.16
CA MET A 268 -16.24 4.12 36.84
C MET A 268 -16.19 5.37 35.96
N GLU A 269 -16.43 6.57 36.52
CA GLU A 269 -16.25 7.84 35.78
C GLU A 269 -14.79 8.02 35.33
N TRP A 270 -13.82 7.67 36.17
CA TRP A 270 -12.40 7.70 35.77
C TRP A 270 -12.05 6.69 34.69
N ALA A 271 -12.75 5.55 34.62
CA ALA A 271 -12.52 4.56 33.57
C ALA A 271 -13.09 4.99 32.21
N GLU A 272 -14.12 5.85 32.19
CA GLU A 272 -14.70 6.38 30.95
C GLU A 272 -13.88 7.52 30.33
N ASP A 273 -13.13 8.27 31.15
CA ASP A 273 -12.25 9.35 30.69
C ASP A 273 -10.97 8.85 29.99
N VAL A 274 -10.61 7.57 30.18
CA VAL A 274 -9.51 6.93 29.44
C VAL A 274 -10.04 6.40 28.11
N LYS A 275 -10.38 7.30 27.18
CA LYS A 275 -10.57 6.92 25.77
C LYS A 275 -9.22 6.59 25.14
N PRO A 276 -9.02 5.42 24.53
CA PRO A 276 -7.83 5.16 23.74
C PRO A 276 -7.83 6.12 22.53
N ALA A 277 -6.70 6.81 22.33
CA ALA A 277 -6.48 7.64 21.15
C ALA A 277 -6.82 6.84 19.88
N SER A 278 -7.69 7.38 19.03
CA SER A 278 -8.05 6.73 17.77
C SER A 278 -6.83 6.65 16.87
N LYS A 279 -6.61 5.47 16.30
CA LYS A 279 -5.66 5.23 15.21
C LYS A 279 -6.03 6.00 13.95
#